data_AF-A0AAN5RFG6-F1
#
_entry.id   AF-A0AAN5RFG6-F1
#
_cell.length_a   1.000
_cell.length_b   1.000
_cell.length_c   1.000
_cell.angle_alpha   90.00
_cell.angle_beta   90.00
_cell.angle_gamma   90.00
#
_symmetry.space_group_name_H-M   'P 1'
#
loop_
_entity.id
_entity.type
_entity.pdbx_description
1 polymer ?
#
loop_
_entity_poly.entity_id
_entity_poly.type
_entity_poly.pdbx_seq_one_letter_code
_entity_poly.pdbx_strand_id
1 'polypeptide(L)'
;PRGIVHGGEFVFTKEATSAIGIGNLYAMMRGAQGYAGGGYVGTASMQGLGSSGAGPLTIQTSVLIQNQGSEPQAVDNNGALNRAWQQTIDRSVRAGVANELRPGGLIWNANHAR
;
A
#
# COMPACT_ATOMS: atom_id res chain seq x y z
N PRO A 1 6.26 28.82 31.32
CA PRO A 1 4.95 28.18 31.55
C PRO A 1 4.16 28.04 30.24
N ARG A 2 3.72 26.83 29.88
CA ARG A 2 2.73 26.66 28.81
C ARG A 2 1.35 26.65 29.45
N GLY A 3 0.40 27.33 28.79
CA GLY A 3 -0.90 27.68 29.32
C GLY A 3 -1.68 26.50 29.88
N ILE A 4 -2.55 26.79 30.85
CA ILE A 4 -3.53 25.85 31.39
C ILE A 4 -4.58 25.61 30.30
N VAL A 5 -4.97 24.35 30.14
CA VAL A 5 -6.05 23.96 29.21
C VAL A 5 -7.39 24.11 29.90
N HIS A 6 -8.41 24.59 29.19
CA HIS A 6 -9.74 24.73 29.76
C HIS A 6 -10.53 23.43 29.60
N GLY A 7 -11.56 23.25 30.43
CA GLY A 7 -12.47 22.11 30.31
C GLY A 7 -13.14 22.11 28.93
N GLY A 8 -12.95 21.03 28.17
CA GLY A 8 -13.47 20.87 26.80
C GLY A 8 -12.41 21.00 25.70
N GLU A 9 -11.18 21.42 26.03
CA GLU A 9 -10.07 21.44 25.09
C GLU A 9 -9.20 20.18 25.20
N PHE A 10 -8.64 19.74 24.07
CA PHE A 10 -7.68 18.64 24.04
C PHE A 10 -6.34 19.12 23.49
N VAL A 11 -5.25 18.81 24.20
CA VAL A 11 -3.90 19.27 23.84
C VAL A 11 -2.96 18.08 23.64
N PHE A 12 -2.18 18.16 22.56
CA PHE A 12 -1.16 17.17 22.23
C PHE A 12 0.22 17.59 22.74
N THR A 13 1.07 16.61 23.04
CA THR A 13 2.50 16.83 23.30
C THR A 13 3.21 17.23 22.00
N LYS A 14 4.41 17.81 22.13
CA LYS A 14 5.19 18.24 20.96
C LYS A 14 5.53 17.06 20.05
N GLU A 15 5.88 15.92 20.65
CA GLU A 15 6.23 14.68 19.97
C GLU A 15 5.02 14.15 19.19
N ALA A 16 3.84 14.12 19.81
CA ALA A 16 2.60 13.70 19.18
C ALA A 16 2.20 14.64 18.02
N THR A 17 2.29 15.95 18.22
CA THR A 17 2.04 16.93 17.15
C THR A 17 2.99 16.74 15.97
N SER A 18 4.26 16.46 16.23
CA SER A 18 5.26 16.23 15.19
C SER A 18 5.00 14.92 14.43
N ALA A 19 4.62 13.85 15.14
CA ALA A 19 4.35 12.55 14.53
C ALA A 19 3.06 12.54 13.70
N ILE A 20 2.00 13.20 14.18
CA ILE A 20 0.71 13.29 13.48
C ILE A 20 0.77 14.31 12.33
N GLY A 21 1.51 15.39 12.53
CA GLY A 21 1.60 16.51 11.60
C GLY A 21 0.45 17.52 11.75
N ILE A 22 0.81 18.81 11.74
CA ILE A 22 -0.14 19.92 11.93
C ILE A 22 -1.24 19.95 10.85
N GLY A 23 -0.88 19.65 9.59
CA GLY A 23 -1.85 19.62 8.50
C GLY A 23 -2.96 18.59 8.71
N ASN A 24 -2.61 17.42 9.26
CA ASN A 24 -3.57 16.36 9.56
C ASN A 24 -4.48 16.74 10.73
N LEU A 25 -3.91 17.34 11.79
CA LEU A 25 -4.70 17.86 12.92
C LEU A 25 -5.72 18.91 12.46
N TYR A 26 -5.34 19.81 11.56
CA TYR A 26 -6.28 20.78 10.99
C TYR A 26 -7.33 20.14 10.08
N ALA A 27 -6.98 19.10 9.33
CA ALA A 27 -7.94 18.35 8.54
C ALA A 27 -8.99 17.67 9.43
N MET A 28 -8.56 17.06 10.54
CA MET A 28 -9.45 16.49 11.55
C MET A 28 -10.35 17.56 12.17
N MET A 29 -9.81 18.73 12.53
CA MET A 29 -10.59 19.83 13.10
C MET A 29 -11.69 20.33 12.14
N ARG A 30 -11.40 20.44 10.84
CA ARG A 30 -12.40 20.82 9.83
C ARG A 30 -13.46 19.73 9.65
N GLY A 31 -13.05 18.47 9.58
CA GLY A 31 -13.98 17.34 9.48
C GLY A 31 -14.86 17.17 10.73
N ALA A 32 -14.33 17.55 11.90
CA ALA A 32 -15.02 17.43 13.18
C ALA A 32 -16.32 18.25 13.24
N GLN A 33 -16.42 19.33 12.46
CA GLN A 33 -17.62 20.18 12.37
C GLN A 33 -18.87 19.38 11.95
N GLY A 34 -18.70 18.31 11.18
CA GLY A 34 -19.80 17.42 10.78
C GLY A 34 -20.40 16.61 11.93
N TYR A 35 -19.71 16.49 13.07
CA TYR A 35 -20.21 15.77 14.26
C TYR A 35 -20.94 16.67 15.25
N ALA A 36 -21.00 17.98 15.02
CA ALA A 36 -21.69 18.93 15.90
C ALA A 36 -23.20 18.63 16.04
N GLY A 37 -23.81 17.99 15.04
CA GLY A 37 -25.22 17.59 15.03
C GLY A 37 -25.54 16.24 15.69
N GLY A 38 -24.56 15.56 16.32
CA GLY A 38 -24.79 14.29 17.04
C GLY A 38 -24.67 13.01 16.20
N GLY A 39 -23.80 13.00 15.19
CA GLY A 39 -23.52 11.80 14.38
C GLY A 39 -22.69 10.73 15.11
N TYR A 40 -22.73 9.49 14.63
CA TYR A 40 -21.95 8.38 15.18
C TYR A 40 -20.44 8.65 15.06
N VAL A 41 -19.74 8.71 16.20
CA VAL A 41 -18.28 8.87 16.28
C VAL A 41 -17.67 7.51 16.58
N GLY A 42 -17.27 6.79 15.52
CA GLY A 42 -16.59 5.50 15.64
C GLY A 42 -15.07 5.66 15.74
N THR A 43 -14.37 4.58 16.10
CA THR A 43 -12.92 4.50 15.89
C THR A 43 -12.65 4.51 14.39
N ALA A 44 -12.29 5.67 13.84
CA ALA A 44 -11.81 5.77 12.47
C ALA A 44 -10.61 4.83 12.32
N SER A 45 -10.63 3.96 11.30
CA SER A 45 -9.45 3.18 10.96
C SER A 45 -8.31 4.16 10.67
N MET A 46 -7.11 3.91 11.20
CA MET A 46 -5.90 4.67 10.86
C MET A 46 -5.44 4.39 9.41
N GLN A 47 -6.38 4.26 8.48
CA GLN A 47 -6.16 3.95 7.09
C GLN A 47 -5.70 5.21 6.39
N GLY A 48 -4.38 5.43 6.40
CA GLY A 48 -3.74 6.61 5.80
C GLY A 48 -2.61 7.23 6.63
N LEU A 49 -2.43 6.80 7.89
CA LEU A 49 -1.25 7.16 8.70
C LEU A 49 -0.02 6.29 8.38
N GLY A 50 -0.21 5.22 7.60
CA GLY A 50 0.89 4.52 6.94
C GLY A 50 1.18 5.21 5.61
N SER A 51 2.36 5.82 5.50
CA SER A 51 3.07 6.22 4.29
C SER A 51 2.20 6.55 3.07
N SER A 52 2.18 7.81 2.66
CA SER A 52 1.84 8.24 1.30
C SER A 52 2.61 7.38 0.27
N GLY A 53 1.98 6.31 -0.18
CA GLY A 53 2.51 5.37 -1.15
C GLY A 53 1.32 4.87 -1.92
N ALA A 54 1.38 5.02 -3.25
CA ALA A 54 0.37 4.58 -4.18
C ALA A 54 -0.25 3.25 -3.72
N GLY A 55 -1.58 3.19 -3.65
CA GLY A 55 -2.30 1.97 -3.31
C GLY A 55 -1.81 0.79 -4.17
N PRO A 56 -1.95 -0.45 -3.69
CA PRO A 56 -1.38 -1.62 -4.36
C PRO A 56 -1.85 -1.67 -5.82
N LEU A 57 -0.91 -1.46 -6.75
CA LEU A 57 -1.12 -1.64 -8.17
C LEU A 57 -1.23 -3.15 -8.43
N THR A 58 -2.46 -3.65 -8.55
CA THR A 58 -2.71 -5.06 -8.86
C THR A 58 -2.60 -5.27 -10.37
N ILE A 59 -1.48 -5.81 -10.84
CA ILE A 59 -1.31 -6.26 -12.23
C ILE A 59 -1.58 -7.77 -12.28
N GLN A 60 -2.64 -8.18 -12.99
CA GLN A 60 -2.92 -9.60 -13.27
C GLN A 60 -2.28 -9.98 -14.61
N THR A 61 -1.18 -10.74 -14.56
CA THR A 61 -0.54 -11.32 -15.74
C THR A 61 -0.87 -12.81 -15.84
N SER A 62 -1.40 -13.28 -16.97
CA SER A 62 -1.51 -14.71 -17.27
C SER A 62 -0.28 -15.15 -18.07
N VAL A 63 0.38 -16.22 -17.61
CA VAL A 63 1.52 -16.83 -18.32
C VAL A 63 1.07 -18.19 -18.84
N LEU A 64 1.02 -18.36 -20.16
CA LEU A 64 0.76 -19.64 -20.79
C LEU A 64 2.09 -20.31 -21.12
N ILE A 65 2.40 -21.42 -20.45
CA ILE A 65 3.59 -22.22 -20.74
C ILE A 65 3.20 -23.34 -21.70
N GLN A 66 3.60 -23.20 -22.95
CA GLN A 66 3.43 -24.25 -23.95
C GLN A 66 4.74 -25.03 -24.06
N ASN A 67 4.84 -26.13 -23.31
CA ASN A 67 5.99 -27.03 -23.39
C ASN A 67 5.89 -27.83 -24.70
N GLN A 68 6.69 -27.50 -25.71
CA GLN A 68 6.83 -28.31 -26.94
C GLN A 68 7.67 -29.57 -26.67
N GLY A 69 7.24 -30.37 -25.71
CA GLY A 69 7.75 -31.71 -25.45
C GLY A 69 6.58 -32.68 -25.56
N SER A 70 6.68 -33.64 -26.47
CA SER A 70 5.67 -34.63 -26.78
C SER A 70 5.19 -35.43 -25.56
N GLU A 71 3.90 -35.75 -25.58
CA GLU A 71 3.11 -36.67 -24.72
C GLU A 71 2.43 -36.13 -23.44
N PRO A 72 1.11 -36.43 -23.26
CA PRO A 72 0.37 -36.18 -22.04
C PRO A 72 0.56 -37.35 -21.06
N GLN A 73 1.44 -37.22 -20.08
CA GLN A 73 1.62 -38.22 -19.02
C GLN A 73 0.98 -37.77 -17.71
N ALA A 74 0.11 -38.65 -17.22
CA ALA A 74 -0.68 -38.55 -16.01
C ALA A 74 0.16 -38.37 -14.72
N VAL A 75 -0.37 -37.51 -13.84
CA VAL A 75 -0.56 -37.69 -12.38
C VAL A 75 0.68 -37.89 -11.47
N ASP A 76 0.70 -37.09 -10.40
CA ASP A 76 1.38 -37.23 -9.09
C ASP A 76 2.86 -36.87 -8.87
N ASN A 77 3.77 -36.90 -9.84
CA ASN A 77 5.21 -36.60 -9.57
C ASN A 77 5.69 -35.23 -10.09
N ASN A 78 4.88 -34.54 -10.88
CA ASN A 78 5.23 -33.27 -11.54
C ASN A 78 4.94 -32.01 -10.72
N GLY A 79 4.38 -32.14 -9.51
CA GLY A 79 4.05 -31.01 -8.65
C GLY A 79 5.28 -30.24 -8.16
N ALA A 80 6.42 -30.90 -7.96
CA ALA A 80 7.66 -30.22 -7.55
C ALA A 80 8.29 -29.42 -8.70
N LEU A 81 8.37 -29.99 -9.90
CA LEU A 81 8.87 -29.30 -11.09
C LEU A 81 7.95 -28.15 -11.49
N ASN A 82 6.63 -28.36 -11.55
CA ASN A 82 5.68 -27.31 -11.87
C ASN A 82 5.76 -26.14 -10.86
N ARG A 83 5.90 -26.43 -9.57
CA ARG A 83 6.14 -25.39 -8.54
C ARG A 83 7.47 -24.69 -8.72
N ALA A 84 8.55 -25.41 -9.05
CA ALA A 84 9.86 -24.79 -9.29
C ALA A 84 9.85 -23.86 -10.52
N TRP A 85 9.13 -24.24 -11.58
CA TRP A 85 8.90 -23.40 -12.75
C TRP A 85 8.08 -22.16 -12.41
N GLN A 86 6.95 -22.31 -11.70
CA GLN A 86 6.14 -21.18 -11.23
C GLN A 86 6.97 -20.21 -10.37
N GLN A 87 7.75 -20.73 -9.41
CA GLN A 87 8.61 -19.91 -8.56
C GLN A 87 9.68 -19.16 -9.35
N THR A 88 10.25 -19.77 -10.40
CA THR A 88 11.27 -19.14 -11.24
C THR A 88 10.69 -18.00 -12.06
N ILE A 89 9.49 -18.20 -12.62
CA ILE A 89 8.75 -17.18 -13.38
C ILE A 89 8.33 -16.03 -12.45
N ASP A 90 7.74 -16.34 -11.29
CA ASP A 90 7.36 -15.32 -10.31
C ASP A 90 8.55 -14.48 -9.88
N ARG A 91 9.71 -15.12 -9.68
CA ARG A 91 10.95 -14.43 -9.31
C ARG A 91 11.45 -13.54 -10.44
N SER A 92 11.44 -14.00 -11.69
CA SER A 92 11.93 -13.21 -12.83
C SER A 92 11.01 -12.03 -13.13
N VAL A 93 9.69 -12.23 -13.09
CA VAL A 93 8.69 -11.17 -13.27
C VAL A 93 8.82 -10.13 -12.17
N ARG A 94 8.90 -10.54 -10.89
CA ARG A 94 9.08 -9.60 -9.77
C ARG A 94 10.38 -8.81 -9.88
N ALA A 95 11.47 -9.47 -10.28
CA ALA A 95 12.76 -8.79 -10.46
C ALA A 95 12.71 -7.76 -11.60
N GLY A 96 12.07 -8.11 -12.73
CA GLY A 96 11.89 -7.21 -13.86
C GLY A 96 11.06 -5.98 -13.48
N VAL A 97 9.88 -6.19 -12.88
CA VAL A 97 9.01 -5.10 -12.43
C VAL A 97 9.70 -4.23 -11.38
N ALA A 98 10.43 -4.83 -10.43
CA ALA A 98 11.17 -4.07 -9.43
C ALA A 98 12.28 -3.20 -10.04
N ASN A 99 12.94 -3.65 -11.11
CA ASN A 99 13.92 -2.84 -11.83
C ASN A 99 13.24 -1.68 -12.57
N GLU A 100 12.09 -1.92 -13.19
CA GLU A 100 11.32 -0.88 -13.92
C GLU A 100 10.68 0.17 -13.00
N LEU A 101 10.44 -0.17 -11.73
CA LEU A 101 9.96 0.74 -10.69
C LEU A 101 11.06 1.61 -10.07
N ARG A 102 12.35 1.33 -10.34
CA ARG A 102 13.46 2.18 -9.87
C ARG A 102 13.57 3.46 -10.69
N PRO A 103 14.15 4.55 -10.14
CA PRO A 103 14.43 5.77 -10.88
C PRO A 103 15.13 5.51 -12.22
N GLY A 104 14.55 6.03 -13.30
CA GLY A 104 15.02 5.82 -14.68
C GLY A 104 14.42 4.60 -15.41
N GLY A 105 13.72 3.71 -14.72
CA GLY A 105 12.95 2.62 -15.34
C GLY A 105 11.72 3.13 -16.10
N LEU A 106 11.22 2.36 -17.06
CA LEU A 106 10.09 2.74 -17.92
C LEU A 106 8.82 2.97 -17.13
N ILE A 107 8.52 2.10 -16.15
CA ILE A 107 7.34 2.25 -15.28
C ILE A 107 7.51 3.45 -14.35
N TRP A 108 8.71 3.65 -13.79
CA TRP A 108 9.00 4.82 -12.97
C TRP A 108 8.84 6.12 -13.78
N ASN A 109 9.41 6.20 -14.97
CA ASN A 109 9.29 7.37 -15.85
C ASN A 109 7.82 7.64 -16.21
N ALA A 110 7.03 6.61 -16.53
CA ALA A 110 5.61 6.77 -16.84
C ALA A 110 4.78 7.31 -15.66
N ASN A 111 5.14 6.95 -14.42
CA ASN A 111 4.48 7.47 -13.22
C ASN A 111 4.92 8.91 -12.87
N HIS A 112 6.18 9.25 -13.16
CA HIS A 112 6.78 10.55 -12.81
C HIS A 112 6.77 11.57 -13.95
N ALA A 113 6.33 11.19 -15.16
CA ALA A 113 6.18 12.09 -16.31
C ALA A 113 4.88 12.93 -16.27
N ARG A 114 4.17 12.96 -15.13
CA ARG A 114 2.94 13.74 -14.92
C ARG A 114 3.20 14.97 -14.06
#